data_AF-A0A1F0V5D8-F1
#
_entry.id   AF-A0A1F0V5D8-F1
#
_cell.length_a   1.000
_cell.length_b   1.000
_cell.length_c   1.000
_cell.angle_alpha   90.00
_cell.angle_beta   90.00
_cell.angle_gamma   90.00
#
_symmetry.space_group_name_H-M   'P 1'
#
loop_
_entity.id
_entity.type
_entity.pdbx_description
1 polymer ?
#
loop_
_entity_poly.entity_id
_entity_poly.type
_entity_poly.pdbx_seq_one_letter_code
_entity_poly.pdbx_strand_id
1 'polypeptide(L)'
;MKYFVFFIVLLTISSCNYNKKMTPINNRHDTIITYGIDNLSSEGAETHVLYKGGQIKESTVYVYGAGGKMEIKYIFNRNFIDVREQTYLYQDTSLNKVDTLNVIRYKIDYRGRVVGKKLSQYADIFEEFKRAVPFILK
;
A
#
# COMPACT_ATOMS: atom_id res chain seq x y z
N MET A 1 72.77 28.82 -32.57
CA MET A 1 72.54 27.50 -31.93
C MET A 1 72.10 27.78 -30.49
N LYS A 2 71.01 27.29 -29.92
CA LYS A 2 69.98 26.31 -30.28
C LYS A 2 68.70 26.75 -29.54
N TYR A 3 67.57 26.73 -30.25
CA TYR A 3 66.24 27.03 -29.72
C TYR A 3 65.77 25.88 -28.82
N PHE A 4 65.34 26.17 -27.60
CA PHE A 4 64.65 25.19 -26.75
C PHE A 4 63.15 25.31 -26.98
N VAL A 5 62.63 24.39 -27.79
CA VAL A 5 61.20 24.17 -28.02
C VAL A 5 60.68 23.33 -26.85
N PHE A 6 59.86 23.91 -25.99
CA PHE A 6 59.14 23.14 -24.97
C PHE A 6 57.70 22.91 -25.44
N PHE A 7 57.41 21.65 -25.74
CA PHE A 7 56.15 21.13 -26.27
C PHE A 7 54.99 21.38 -25.28
N ILE A 8 53.97 22.09 -25.73
CA ILE A 8 52.67 22.17 -25.05
C ILE A 8 51.93 20.87 -25.37
N VAL A 9 51.82 19.97 -24.39
CA VAL A 9 50.95 18.80 -24.47
C VAL A 9 49.51 19.27 -24.22
N LEU A 10 48.79 19.55 -25.30
CA LEU A 10 47.34 19.77 -25.28
C LEU A 10 46.65 18.41 -25.04
N LEU A 11 46.30 18.11 -23.79
CA LEU A 11 45.37 17.03 -23.46
C LEU A 11 43.94 17.48 -23.81
N THR A 12 43.53 17.22 -25.05
CA THR A 12 42.12 17.32 -25.44
C THR A 12 41.36 16.18 -24.75
N ILE A 13 40.68 16.52 -23.66
CA ILE A 13 39.68 15.64 -23.04
C ILE A 13 38.51 15.58 -24.01
N SER A 14 38.48 14.53 -24.83
CA SER A 14 37.28 14.16 -25.60
C SER A 14 36.17 13.81 -24.60
N SER A 15 35.35 14.79 -24.26
CA SER A 15 34.10 14.57 -23.54
C SER A 15 33.20 13.72 -24.42
N CYS A 16 33.17 12.41 -24.17
CA CYS A 16 32.11 11.53 -24.67
C CYS A 16 30.77 12.07 -24.18
N ASN A 17 30.05 12.77 -25.06
CA ASN A 17 28.65 13.10 -24.89
C ASN A 17 27.83 11.82 -25.03
N TYR A 18 27.83 11.00 -23.98
CA TYR A 18 27.00 9.81 -23.90
C TYR A 18 25.66 10.19 -23.25
N ASN A 19 24.86 10.99 -23.95
CA ASN A 19 23.44 11.16 -23.64
C ASN A 19 22.68 9.89 -24.04
N LYS A 20 22.96 8.77 -23.34
CA LYS A 20 21.98 7.68 -23.26
C LYS A 20 20.84 8.24 -22.44
N LYS A 21 19.73 8.58 -23.10
CA LYS A 21 18.43 8.61 -22.42
C LYS A 21 18.22 7.20 -21.85
N MET A 22 18.56 7.01 -20.58
CA MET A 22 18.05 5.90 -19.79
C MET A 22 16.55 6.13 -19.69
N THR A 23 15.80 5.49 -20.57
CA THR A 23 14.39 5.23 -20.29
C THR A 23 14.35 4.43 -19.00
N PRO A 24 13.71 4.93 -17.93
CA PRO A 24 13.60 4.15 -16.72
C PRO A 24 12.77 2.91 -17.07
N ILE A 25 13.42 1.74 -17.05
CA ILE A 25 12.72 0.46 -17.11
C ILE A 25 11.86 0.44 -15.85
N ASN A 26 10.57 0.63 -16.03
CA ASN A 26 9.60 0.63 -14.94
C ASN A 26 9.40 -0.82 -14.48
N ASN A 27 10.37 -1.38 -13.73
CA ASN A 27 10.33 -2.72 -13.13
C ASN A 27 9.31 -2.78 -11.98
N ARG A 28 8.06 -2.45 -12.27
CA ARG A 28 6.99 -2.50 -11.28
C ARG A 28 6.26 -3.83 -11.42
N HIS A 29 6.83 -4.84 -10.79
CA HIS A 29 6.16 -6.13 -10.63
C HIS A 29 4.97 -6.01 -9.68
N ASP A 30 4.02 -6.93 -9.81
CA ASP A 30 2.97 -7.10 -8.83
C ASP A 30 3.57 -7.69 -7.55
N THR A 31 3.17 -7.18 -6.39
CA THR A 31 3.73 -7.60 -5.10
C THR A 31 2.66 -7.57 -4.03
N ILE A 32 2.66 -8.59 -3.17
CA ILE A 32 1.85 -8.62 -1.96
C ILE A 32 2.79 -8.41 -0.78
N ILE A 33 2.49 -7.43 0.06
CA ILE A 33 3.26 -7.13 1.27
C ILE A 33 2.32 -7.17 2.46
N THR A 34 2.75 -7.80 3.54
CA THR A 34 2.05 -7.81 4.82
C THR A 34 2.64 -6.77 5.75
N TYR A 35 1.79 -5.94 6.35
CA TYR A 35 2.17 -4.96 7.35
C TYR A 35 1.40 -5.21 8.65
N GLY A 36 2.05 -5.08 9.79
CA GLY A 36 1.36 -5.00 11.08
C GLY A 36 0.68 -3.63 11.23
N ILE A 37 -0.47 -3.59 11.91
CA ILE A 37 -1.14 -2.34 12.29
C ILE A 37 -1.23 -2.29 13.81
N ASP A 38 -0.50 -1.36 14.40
CA ASP A 38 -0.49 -1.17 15.85
C ASP A 38 -1.78 -0.52 16.35
N ASN A 39 -2.08 -0.72 17.65
CA ASN A 39 -3.17 -0.06 18.39
C ASN A 39 -4.60 -0.33 17.88
N LEU A 40 -4.83 -1.38 17.09
CA LEU A 40 -6.17 -1.81 16.69
C LEU A 40 -6.74 -2.95 17.52
N SER A 41 -5.90 -3.83 18.07
CA SER A 41 -6.33 -4.94 18.92
C SER A 41 -5.20 -5.44 19.81
N SER A 42 -5.54 -5.98 20.98
CA SER A 42 -4.61 -6.71 21.85
C SER A 42 -4.13 -8.02 21.24
N GLU A 43 -4.94 -8.64 20.37
CA GLU A 43 -4.60 -9.88 19.66
C GLU A 43 -3.88 -9.62 18.33
N GLY A 44 -3.63 -8.34 18.03
CA GLY A 44 -2.97 -7.90 16.82
C GLY A 44 -3.91 -7.57 15.67
N ALA A 45 -3.36 -6.81 14.74
CA ALA A 45 -3.98 -6.52 13.45
C ALA A 45 -2.90 -6.48 12.38
N GLU A 46 -3.24 -6.91 11.18
CA GLU A 46 -2.36 -6.89 10.04
C GLU A 46 -3.11 -6.56 8.77
N THR A 47 -2.38 -6.19 7.73
CA THR A 47 -2.98 -5.92 6.42
C THR A 47 -2.13 -6.47 5.30
N HIS A 48 -2.78 -7.11 4.33
CA HIS A 48 -2.15 -7.66 3.15
C HIS A 48 -2.46 -6.74 1.98
N VAL A 49 -1.41 -6.12 1.43
CA VAL A 49 -1.54 -5.06 0.43
C VAL A 49 -1.02 -5.56 -0.91
N LEU A 50 -1.89 -5.56 -1.92
CA LEU A 50 -1.53 -5.85 -3.29
C LEU A 50 -1.14 -4.56 -4.01
N TYR A 51 0.12 -4.48 -4.38
CA TYR A 51 0.64 -3.47 -5.28
C TYR A 51 0.66 -4.01 -6.71
N LYS A 52 0.11 -3.25 -7.66
CA LYS A 52 0.31 -3.47 -9.10
C LYS A 52 0.85 -2.24 -9.75
N GLY A 53 1.92 -2.39 -10.52
CA GLY A 53 2.57 -1.22 -11.13
C GLY A 53 3.00 -0.21 -10.06
N GLY A 54 3.46 -0.67 -8.88
CA GLY A 54 3.94 0.15 -7.77
C GLY A 54 2.88 1.06 -7.13
N GLN A 55 1.60 0.78 -7.36
CA GLN A 55 0.46 1.45 -6.74
C GLN A 55 -0.37 0.42 -5.99
N ILE A 56 -0.94 0.81 -4.85
CA ILE A 56 -1.90 -0.02 -4.13
C ILE A 56 -3.13 -0.24 -5.04
N LYS A 57 -3.55 -1.50 -5.18
CA LYS A 57 -4.79 -1.87 -5.87
C LYS A 57 -5.84 -2.40 -4.92
N GLU A 58 -5.41 -3.28 -4.01
CA GLU A 58 -6.29 -3.91 -3.04
C GLU A 58 -5.56 -4.04 -1.72
N SER A 59 -6.33 -4.03 -0.64
CA SER A 59 -5.83 -4.37 0.67
C SER A 59 -6.89 -5.12 1.46
N THR A 60 -6.47 -6.10 2.27
CA THR A 60 -7.34 -6.73 3.25
C THR A 60 -6.72 -6.58 4.62
N VAL A 61 -7.39 -5.81 5.49
CA VAL A 61 -7.05 -5.67 6.90
C VAL A 61 -7.74 -6.78 7.69
N TYR A 62 -6.99 -7.42 8.58
CA TYR A 62 -7.48 -8.37 9.57
C TYR A 62 -7.28 -7.77 10.95
N VAL A 63 -8.36 -7.67 11.73
CA VAL A 63 -8.31 -7.30 13.15
C VAL A 63 -8.77 -8.51 13.95
N TYR A 64 -7.88 -9.08 14.76
CA TYR A 64 -8.16 -10.29 15.53
C TYR A 64 -8.71 -9.95 16.91
N GLY A 65 -9.53 -10.82 17.46
CA GLY A 65 -9.99 -10.74 18.84
C GLY A 65 -10.24 -12.13 19.40
N ALA A 66 -10.33 -12.25 20.73
CA ALA A 66 -10.50 -13.55 21.38
C ALA A 66 -11.75 -14.30 20.90
N GLY A 67 -12.84 -13.59 20.60
CA GLY A 67 -14.11 -14.17 20.15
C GLY A 67 -14.33 -14.18 18.64
N GLY A 68 -13.40 -13.67 17.84
CA GLY A 68 -13.64 -13.51 16.40
C GLY A 68 -12.58 -12.74 15.64
N LYS A 69 -12.93 -12.34 14.42
CA LYS A 69 -12.11 -11.44 13.60
C LYS A 69 -12.97 -10.49 12.79
N MET A 70 -12.40 -9.35 12.42
CA MET A 70 -12.96 -8.43 11.44
C MET A 70 -12.05 -8.39 10.23
N GLU A 71 -12.63 -8.51 9.05
CA GLU A 71 -11.96 -8.32 7.76
C GLU A 71 -12.46 -7.04 7.11
N ILE A 72 -11.55 -6.17 6.71
CA ILE A 72 -11.86 -4.95 5.96
C ILE A 72 -11.11 -4.99 4.64
N LYS A 73 -11.85 -5.15 3.54
CA LYS A 73 -11.29 -5.10 2.19
C LYS A 73 -11.43 -3.70 1.61
N TYR A 74 -10.30 -3.12 1.21
CA TYR A 74 -10.20 -1.89 0.44
C TYR A 74 -9.87 -2.20 -1.02
N ILE A 75 -10.65 -1.64 -1.95
CA ILE A 75 -10.36 -1.67 -3.39
C ILE A 75 -10.17 -0.24 -3.87
N PHE A 76 -8.95 0.06 -4.34
CA PHE A 76 -8.51 1.41 -4.68
C PHE A 76 -8.89 1.74 -6.12
N ASN A 77 -9.94 2.55 -6.29
CA ASN A 77 -10.35 3.09 -7.57
C ASN A 77 -9.83 4.52 -7.76
N ARG A 78 -10.02 5.09 -8.95
CA ARG A 78 -9.50 6.43 -9.29
C ARG A 78 -9.95 7.54 -8.33
N ASN A 79 -11.20 7.52 -7.89
CA ASN A 79 -11.81 8.64 -7.16
C ASN A 79 -12.24 8.29 -5.73
N PHE A 80 -12.39 7.00 -5.43
CA PHE A 80 -12.88 6.51 -4.16
C PHE A 80 -12.29 5.12 -3.90
N ILE A 81 -12.44 4.65 -2.68
CA ILE A 81 -12.06 3.32 -2.25
C ILE A 81 -13.37 2.58 -1.92
N ASP A 82 -13.60 1.46 -2.58
CA ASP A 82 -14.70 0.57 -2.18
C ASP A 82 -14.26 -0.19 -0.93
N VAL A 83 -15.12 -0.20 0.07
CA VAL A 83 -14.89 -0.86 1.36
C VAL A 83 -15.92 -1.95 1.56
N ARG A 84 -15.45 -3.14 1.93
CA ARG A 84 -16.28 -4.22 2.46
C ARG A 84 -15.75 -4.60 3.83
N GLU A 85 -16.56 -4.43 4.87
CA GLU A 85 -16.26 -4.98 6.19
C GLU A 85 -17.07 -6.24 6.42
N GLN A 86 -16.44 -7.20 7.07
CA GLN A 86 -17.08 -8.44 7.48
C GLN A 86 -16.60 -8.84 8.87
N THR A 87 -17.56 -9.06 9.77
CA THR A 87 -17.27 -9.53 11.12
C THR A 87 -17.61 -11.01 11.24
N TYR A 88 -16.71 -11.74 11.87
CA TYR A 88 -16.78 -13.17 12.08
C TYR A 88 -16.72 -13.48 13.58
N LEU A 89 -17.55 -14.40 14.06
CA LEU A 89 -17.42 -14.98 15.40
C LEU A 89 -16.91 -16.41 15.32
N TYR A 90 -16.03 -16.76 16.26
CA TYR A 90 -15.62 -18.13 16.49
C TYR A 90 -16.69 -18.82 17.34
N GLN A 91 -17.26 -19.92 16.85
CA GLN A 91 -18.28 -20.66 17.60
C GLN A 91 -17.69 -21.54 18.71
N ASP A 92 -16.42 -21.92 18.60
CA ASP A 92 -15.68 -22.69 19.62
C ASP A 92 -14.16 -22.41 19.52
N THR A 93 -13.40 -23.01 20.42
CA THR A 93 -11.92 -22.94 20.43
C THR A 93 -11.25 -23.67 19.27
N SER A 94 -11.99 -24.40 18.43
CA SER A 94 -11.43 -25.19 17.32
C SER A 94 -11.17 -24.37 16.06
N LEU A 95 -11.59 -23.10 16.00
CA LEU A 95 -11.46 -22.18 14.85
C LEU A 95 -12.09 -22.70 13.53
N ASN A 96 -12.69 -23.90 13.53
CA ASN A 96 -13.16 -24.58 12.33
C ASN A 96 -14.59 -24.19 11.93
N LYS A 97 -15.31 -23.49 12.81
CA LYS A 97 -16.69 -23.06 12.57
C LYS A 97 -16.84 -21.59 12.88
N VAL A 98 -17.09 -20.84 11.80
CA VAL A 98 -17.09 -19.38 11.82
C VAL A 98 -18.45 -18.88 11.32
N ASP A 99 -19.13 -18.11 12.15
CA ASP A 99 -20.35 -17.41 11.73
C ASP A 99 -19.99 -16.05 11.17
N THR A 100 -20.55 -15.72 10.01
CA THR A 100 -20.54 -14.34 9.51
C THR A 100 -21.70 -13.59 10.16
N LEU A 101 -21.39 -12.61 10.99
CA LEU A 101 -22.41 -11.81 11.67
C LEU A 101 -22.95 -10.68 10.80
N ASN A 102 -22.05 -9.98 10.13
CA ASN A 102 -22.39 -8.74 9.45
C ASN A 102 -21.48 -8.53 8.25
N VAL A 103 -22.07 -8.00 7.16
CA VAL A 103 -21.34 -7.56 5.98
C VAL A 103 -21.86 -6.18 5.61
N ILE A 104 -21.02 -5.17 5.72
CA ILE A 104 -21.33 -3.82 5.25
C ILE A 104 -20.45 -3.46 4.06
N ARG A 105 -21.03 -2.70 3.13
CA ARG A 105 -20.36 -2.23 1.92
C ARG A 105 -20.59 -0.76 1.75
N TYR A 106 -19.52 -0.01 1.54
CA TYR A 106 -19.58 1.43 1.38
C TYR A 106 -18.38 1.96 0.61
N LYS A 107 -18.34 3.27 0.42
CA LYS A 107 -17.26 3.96 -0.29
C LYS A 107 -16.68 5.02 0.61
N ILE A 108 -15.36 5.20 0.57
CA ILE A 108 -14.67 6.32 1.19
C ILE A 108 -13.86 7.10 0.17
N ASP A 109 -13.59 8.37 0.45
CA ASP A 109 -12.55 9.11 -0.26
C ASP A 109 -11.16 8.79 0.32
N TYR A 110 -10.11 9.31 -0.31
CA TYR A 110 -8.72 9.13 0.15
C TYR A 110 -8.39 9.86 1.48
N ARG A 111 -9.36 10.57 2.06
CA ARG A 111 -9.28 11.17 3.39
C ARG A 111 -10.04 10.34 4.44
N GLY A 112 -10.54 9.15 4.08
CA GLY A 112 -11.30 8.28 4.99
C GLY A 112 -12.78 8.65 5.14
N ARG A 113 -13.28 9.65 4.42
CA ARG A 113 -14.67 10.11 4.60
C ARG A 113 -15.62 9.29 3.75
N VAL A 114 -16.72 8.82 4.34
CA VAL A 114 -17.77 8.08 3.61
C VAL A 114 -18.37 8.94 2.50
N VAL A 115 -18.43 8.38 1.29
CA VAL A 115 -19.02 9.00 0.10
C VAL A 115 -20.41 8.43 -0.14
N GLY A 116 -21.41 9.31 -0.25
CA GLY A 116 -22.79 8.91 -0.54
C GLY A 116 -23.62 8.68 0.71
N LYS A 117 -24.16 7.46 0.87
CA LYS A 117 -25.12 7.14 1.95
C LYS A 117 -24.44 7.22 3.31
N LYS A 118 -25.04 7.97 4.23
CA LYS A 118 -24.62 8.01 5.64
C LYS A 118 -24.79 6.62 6.25
N LEU A 119 -23.71 6.08 6.81
CA LEU A 119 -23.71 4.85 7.60
C LEU A 119 -23.87 5.20 9.07
N SER A 120 -24.63 4.38 9.80
CA SER A 120 -24.79 4.53 11.25
C SER A 120 -23.58 4.01 12.01
N GLN A 121 -22.98 2.90 11.55
CA GLN A 121 -21.84 2.25 12.19
C GLN A 121 -20.96 1.56 11.13
N TYR A 122 -19.65 1.78 11.22
CA TYR A 122 -18.60 1.13 10.44
C TYR A 122 -17.28 1.26 11.21
N ALA A 123 -16.28 0.44 10.87
CA ALA A 123 -14.96 0.54 11.46
C ALA A 123 -14.15 1.68 10.82
N ASP A 124 -14.05 2.80 11.52
CA ASP A 124 -13.24 3.96 11.11
C ASP A 124 -11.77 3.74 11.47
N ILE A 125 -11.09 2.85 10.72
CA ILE A 125 -9.68 2.49 10.94
C ILE A 125 -8.75 2.87 9.77
N PHE A 126 -9.27 3.69 8.85
CA PHE A 126 -8.54 4.00 7.61
C PHE A 126 -7.31 4.87 7.87
N GLU A 127 -7.33 5.71 8.90
CA GLU A 127 -6.16 6.49 9.30
C GLU A 127 -5.03 5.61 9.86
N GLU A 128 -5.37 4.62 10.70
CA GLU A 128 -4.43 3.63 11.23
C GLU A 128 -3.81 2.83 10.09
N PHE A 129 -4.62 2.40 9.12
CA PHE A 129 -4.15 1.76 7.90
C PHE A 129 -3.15 2.63 7.12
N LYS A 130 -3.44 3.92 6.91
CA LYS A 130 -2.53 4.85 6.21
C LYS A 130 -1.22 5.08 6.94
N ARG A 131 -1.20 4.99 8.28
CA ARG A 131 0.02 5.11 9.07
C ARG A 131 0.92 3.89 8.89
N ALA A 132 0.32 2.70 8.84
CA ALA A 132 1.04 1.44 8.71
C ALA A 132 1.53 1.16 7.28
N VAL A 133 0.76 1.58 6.27
CA VAL A 133 1.02 1.24 4.86
C VAL A 133 1.57 2.46 4.11
N PRO A 134 2.73 2.35 3.43
CA PRO A 134 3.24 3.44 2.61
C PRO A 134 2.31 3.69 1.42
N PHE A 135 1.56 4.79 1.50
CA PHE A 135 0.67 5.27 0.44
C PHE A 135 1.46 5.99 -0.65
N ILE A 136 1.74 5.29 -1.75
CA ILE A 136 2.19 5.93 -2.99
C ILE A 136 0.95 6.13 -3.88
N LEU A 137 0.24 7.25 -3.67
CA LEU A 137 -0.75 7.73 -4.63
C LEU A 137 0.02 8.43 -5.77
N LYS A 138 -0.08 7.90 -6.98
CA LYS A 138 0.38 8.58 -8.19
C LYS A 138 -0.82 8.99 -9.02
#